data_AF-A0A512PP84-F1
#
_entry.id   AF-A0A512PP84-F1
#
_cell.length_a   1.000
_cell.length_b   1.000
_cell.length_c   1.000
_cell.angle_alpha   90.00
_cell.angle_beta   90.00
_cell.angle_gamma   90.00
#
_symmetry.space_group_name_H-M   'P 1'
#
loop_
_entity.id
_entity.type
_entity.pdbx_description
1 polymer ?
#
loop_
_entity_poly.entity_id
_entity_poly.type
_entity_poly.pdbx_seq_one_letter_code
_entity_poly.pdbx_strand_id
1 'polypeptide(L)'
;MVTDWGALNDKVTSLNAGGDLEMPSSHNMFDQQALTSLKTGRLKPEALSRAAGNVVRVAEKRRPDFKDDRQALLTQHGQLAQRIEENAAVLLKNEDQILPIQPSQKILVVGEMATETRYQGAGSSHINPPAQTSILSGLTKANIPHDYEQGYAFSKPNDAQLTRAAETAAKDAQTVLVVVGLPESDESEGFDRQNMKLPDNQNALIDRLAAINSNLIVLLVAGAPVELPWRNKVKGLINLYLGGQFVGDAAANLLTGKVNPSGKLAESYPITYQDVPSADLYDKNPRSVAYAESVYVGYRYYEKAHQTVAFPFGFGLSYTTFNLTDAKLSQPTIQADQSIDVQVTLTNSGSRDGAEVVEVFVGNPAQRALKPLKELKGFQKVFLKAGETKSVTITLSAQAFSEWNDQQQQWQLPTAKKSVIVKIGSTQQTLSLPVQASGQSSPMTQEMPAWYTTPIGKPSLADFTAMSGLKVQPQTPPQPGQYTRLNTPRELGVHSVIIRTIANTLKKNMTKDIADPDSSEARFMVTIVMDTPLIRLAQQSSGKLSLGLVDRLVALANRHYLKAIFG
;
A
#
# COMPACT_ATOMS: atom_id res chain seq x y z
N MET A 1 -17.39 12.87 10.61
CA MET A 1 -16.74 11.55 10.69
C MET A 1 -17.77 10.47 10.46
N VAL A 2 -17.52 9.60 9.49
CA VAL A 2 -18.36 8.42 9.21
C VAL A 2 -17.59 7.17 9.64
N THR A 3 -18.28 6.13 10.08
CA THR A 3 -17.63 4.84 10.29
C THR A 3 -17.33 4.18 8.95
N ASP A 4 -16.33 3.30 8.93
CA ASP A 4 -16.27 2.27 7.89
C ASP A 4 -17.48 1.31 8.02
N TRP A 5 -17.74 0.51 6.99
CA TRP A 5 -18.92 -0.35 6.87
C TRP A 5 -19.00 -1.37 8.00
N GLY A 6 -19.90 -1.12 8.96
CA GLY A 6 -20.17 -1.98 10.11
C GLY A 6 -19.16 -1.81 11.25
N ALA A 7 -18.34 -0.76 11.25
CA ALA A 7 -17.37 -0.50 12.31
C ALA A 7 -17.97 0.11 13.59
N LEU A 8 -19.29 0.36 13.64
CA LEU A 8 -19.93 0.90 14.83
C LEU A 8 -20.20 -0.21 15.87
N ASN A 9 -19.42 -0.23 16.95
CA ASN A 9 -19.63 -1.18 18.05
C ASN A 9 -20.58 -0.65 19.16
N ASP A 10 -20.56 0.67 19.41
CA ASP A 10 -21.42 1.33 20.41
C ASP A 10 -21.79 2.73 19.91
N LYS A 11 -23.09 2.96 19.66
CA LYS A 11 -23.61 4.24 19.13
C LYS A 11 -23.36 5.41 20.08
N VAL A 12 -23.53 5.21 21.38
CA VAL A 12 -23.44 6.26 22.39
C VAL A 12 -21.99 6.69 22.57
N THR A 13 -21.10 5.72 22.73
CA THR A 13 -19.67 5.96 22.86
C THR A 13 -19.11 6.61 21.60
N SER A 14 -19.52 6.13 20.42
CA SER A 14 -19.12 6.72 19.14
C SER A 14 -19.56 8.19 19.00
N LEU A 15 -20.84 8.49 19.25
CA LEU A 15 -21.35 9.87 19.20
C LEU A 15 -20.58 10.77 20.18
N ASN A 16 -20.40 10.34 21.43
CA ASN A 16 -19.64 11.10 22.41
C ASN A 16 -18.18 11.33 22.00
N ALA A 17 -17.56 10.36 21.31
CA ALA A 17 -16.17 10.41 20.85
C ALA A 17 -15.96 11.23 19.56
N GLY A 18 -17.03 11.70 18.90
CA GLY A 18 -16.92 12.50 17.67
C GLY A 18 -17.53 11.86 16.43
N GLY A 19 -18.04 10.63 16.52
CA GLY A 19 -18.73 9.97 15.41
C GLY A 19 -19.97 10.76 15.00
N ASP A 20 -20.22 10.87 13.69
CA ASP A 20 -21.37 11.61 13.17
C ASP A 20 -22.35 10.70 12.42
N LEU A 21 -21.86 9.70 11.69
CA LEU A 21 -22.71 8.80 10.89
C LEU A 21 -22.21 7.35 10.94
N GLU A 22 -23.13 6.44 11.22
CA GLU A 22 -22.94 5.00 11.08
C GLU A 22 -23.14 4.58 9.62
N MET A 23 -22.23 3.77 9.09
CA MET A 23 -22.32 3.17 7.76
C MET A 23 -22.13 1.66 7.85
N PRO A 24 -22.86 0.83 7.09
CA PRO A 24 -24.10 1.17 6.39
C PRO A 24 -25.24 1.40 7.39
N SER A 25 -26.46 1.68 6.90
CA SER A 25 -27.63 1.77 7.78
C SER A 25 -27.87 0.44 8.50
N SER A 26 -27.87 0.47 9.84
CA SER A 26 -28.26 -0.65 10.70
C SER A 26 -29.79 -0.73 10.90
N HIS A 27 -30.59 0.02 10.12
CA HIS A 27 -32.05 0.12 10.28
C HIS A 27 -32.46 0.53 11.70
N ASN A 28 -31.78 1.56 12.23
CA ASN A 28 -32.04 2.16 13.55
C ASN A 28 -31.84 1.18 14.73
N MET A 29 -31.05 0.12 14.54
CA MET A 29 -30.80 -0.96 15.51
C MET A 29 -30.39 -0.45 16.90
N PHE A 30 -29.62 0.64 16.97
CA PHE A 30 -29.10 1.19 18.21
C PHE A 30 -29.83 2.45 18.70
N ASP A 31 -30.86 2.91 18.00
CA ASP A 31 -31.44 4.25 18.24
C ASP A 31 -32.21 4.30 19.56
N GLN A 32 -32.93 3.24 19.91
CA GLN A 32 -33.62 3.16 21.21
C GLN A 32 -32.65 3.20 22.39
N GLN A 33 -31.49 2.53 22.25
CA GLN A 33 -30.42 2.58 23.24
C GLN A 33 -29.83 4.00 23.33
N ALA A 34 -29.63 4.67 22.19
CA ALA A 34 -29.13 6.04 22.15
C ALA A 34 -30.14 7.03 22.78
N LEU A 35 -31.43 6.90 22.49
CA LEU A 35 -32.50 7.73 23.08
C LEU A 35 -32.61 7.53 24.59
N THR A 36 -32.52 6.28 25.05
CA THR A 36 -32.50 5.99 26.50
C THR A 36 -31.25 6.56 27.16
N SER A 37 -30.10 6.46 26.48
CA SER A 37 -28.84 7.02 26.95
C SER A 37 -28.86 8.55 26.98
N LEU A 38 -29.58 9.20 26.08
CA LEU A 38 -29.77 10.66 26.10
C LEU A 38 -30.59 11.08 27.32
N LYS A 39 -31.71 10.39 27.59
CA LYS A 39 -32.56 10.65 28.76
C LYS A 39 -31.84 10.43 30.09
N THR A 40 -30.93 9.46 30.13
CA THR A 40 -30.15 9.11 31.33
C THR A 40 -28.81 9.86 31.45
N GLY A 41 -28.50 10.74 30.48
CA GLY A 41 -27.28 11.55 30.48
C GLY A 41 -25.99 10.83 30.04
N ARG A 42 -26.06 9.54 29.66
CA ARG A 42 -24.91 8.80 29.13
C ARG A 42 -24.55 9.25 27.70
N LEU A 43 -25.54 9.59 26.87
CA LEU A 43 -25.32 10.27 25.60
C LEU A 43 -25.41 11.78 25.84
N LYS A 44 -24.35 12.50 25.48
CA LYS A 44 -24.28 13.95 25.65
C LYS A 44 -25.16 14.65 24.60
N PRO A 45 -26.10 15.55 24.97
CA PRO A 45 -26.93 16.27 24.01
C PRO A 45 -26.12 17.02 22.93
N GLU A 46 -25.03 17.67 23.33
CA GLU A 46 -24.14 18.41 22.43
C GLU A 46 -23.46 17.50 21.39
N ALA A 47 -23.17 16.24 21.74
CA ALA A 47 -22.60 15.28 20.81
C ALA A 47 -23.60 14.88 19.73
N LEU A 48 -24.87 14.66 20.12
CA LEU A 48 -25.96 14.38 19.18
C LEU A 48 -26.24 15.59 18.27
N SER A 49 -26.34 16.79 18.84
CA SER A 49 -26.56 18.02 18.06
C SER A 49 -25.44 18.28 17.06
N ARG A 50 -24.17 18.07 17.45
CA ARG A 50 -23.03 18.16 16.53
C ARG A 50 -23.16 17.16 15.37
N ALA A 51 -23.39 15.88 15.69
CA ALA A 51 -23.51 14.82 14.70
C ALA A 51 -24.63 15.11 13.69
N ALA A 52 -25.84 15.40 14.18
CA ALA A 52 -26.98 15.74 13.35
C ALA A 52 -26.72 17.00 12.51
N GLY A 53 -26.16 18.06 13.10
CA GLY A 53 -25.83 19.29 12.38
C GLY A 53 -24.79 19.09 11.27
N ASN A 54 -23.79 18.24 11.49
CA ASN A 54 -22.81 17.88 10.46
C ASN A 54 -23.47 17.11 9.30
N VAL A 55 -24.34 16.14 9.61
CA VAL A 55 -25.08 15.37 8.59
C VAL A 55 -26.01 16.29 7.78
N VAL A 56 -26.77 17.16 8.44
CA VAL A 56 -27.63 18.16 7.78
C VAL A 56 -26.82 19.07 6.87
N ARG A 57 -25.68 19.60 7.34
CA ARG A 57 -24.81 20.46 6.52
C ARG A 57 -24.32 19.76 5.26
N VAL A 58 -24.03 18.47 5.32
CA VAL A 58 -23.65 17.68 4.14
C VAL A 58 -24.85 17.44 3.22
N ALA A 59 -26.03 17.12 3.79
CA ALA A 59 -27.25 16.86 3.03
C ALA A 59 -27.79 18.11 2.30
N GLU A 60 -27.65 19.29 2.90
CA GLU A 60 -28.09 20.57 2.33
C GLU A 60 -27.11 21.14 1.30
N LYS A 61 -25.90 20.59 1.20
CA LYS A 61 -24.91 21.04 0.20
C LYS A 61 -25.37 20.66 -1.20
N ARG A 62 -25.93 21.65 -1.93
CA ARG A 62 -26.32 21.49 -3.33
C ARG A 62 -25.11 21.07 -4.18
N ARG A 63 -25.20 19.91 -4.82
CA ARG A 63 -24.23 19.48 -5.83
C ARG A 63 -24.54 20.20 -7.15
N PRO A 64 -23.52 20.59 -7.93
CA PRO A 64 -23.74 21.16 -9.26
C PRO A 64 -24.42 20.11 -10.15
N ASP A 65 -25.37 20.56 -10.99
CA ASP A 65 -25.97 19.70 -12.01
C ASP A 65 -24.89 19.32 -13.04
N PHE A 66 -24.80 18.05 -13.40
CA PHE A 66 -23.90 17.61 -14.47
C PHE A 66 -24.49 18.01 -15.83
N LYS A 67 -23.78 18.86 -16.58
CA LYS A 67 -24.24 19.42 -17.86
C LYS A 67 -23.34 19.07 -19.04
N ASP A 68 -22.23 18.39 -18.81
CA ASP A 68 -21.24 18.08 -19.84
C ASP A 68 -21.59 16.81 -20.62
N ASP A 69 -20.89 16.58 -21.74
CA ASP A 69 -20.96 15.32 -22.46
C ASP A 69 -20.21 14.22 -21.70
N ARG A 70 -20.97 13.26 -21.18
CA ARG A 70 -20.44 12.11 -20.44
C ARG A 70 -19.42 11.31 -21.25
N GLN A 71 -19.63 11.10 -22.55
CA GLN A 71 -18.75 10.28 -23.36
C GLN A 71 -17.42 10.99 -23.65
N ALA A 72 -17.49 12.30 -23.94
CA ALA A 72 -16.30 13.13 -24.07
C ALA A 72 -15.49 13.14 -22.76
N LEU A 73 -16.16 13.27 -21.61
CA LEU A 73 -15.52 13.26 -20.30
C LEU A 73 -14.82 11.93 -20.00
N LEU A 74 -15.49 10.79 -20.24
CA LEU A 74 -14.89 9.46 -20.05
C LEU A 74 -13.66 9.27 -20.93
N THR A 75 -13.68 9.78 -22.17
CA THR A 75 -12.53 9.70 -23.08
C THR A 75 -11.35 10.53 -22.55
N GLN A 76 -11.59 11.77 -22.12
CA GLN A 76 -10.57 12.65 -21.55
C GLN A 76 -10.00 12.07 -20.24
N HIS A 77 -10.85 11.51 -19.38
CA HIS A 77 -10.43 10.88 -18.13
C HIS A 77 -9.61 9.62 -18.37
N GLY A 78 -9.96 8.82 -19.39
CA GLY A 78 -9.13 7.69 -19.81
C GLY A 78 -7.73 8.14 -20.24
N GLN A 79 -7.61 9.17 -21.08
CA GLN A 79 -6.31 9.74 -21.47
C GLN A 79 -5.54 10.32 -20.27
N LEU A 80 -6.23 10.89 -19.28
CA LEU A 80 -5.61 11.31 -18.03
C LEU A 80 -5.09 10.11 -17.23
N ALA A 81 -5.87 9.04 -17.10
CA ALA A 81 -5.44 7.81 -16.41
C ALA A 81 -4.19 7.20 -17.05
N GLN A 82 -4.13 7.14 -18.39
CA GLN A 82 -2.92 6.73 -19.11
C GLN A 82 -1.71 7.61 -18.75
N ARG A 83 -1.87 8.93 -18.78
CA ARG A 83 -0.78 9.88 -18.44
C ARG A 83 -0.33 9.76 -16.99
N ILE A 84 -1.24 9.43 -16.07
CA ILE A 84 -0.90 9.17 -14.67
C ILE A 84 0.01 7.94 -14.60
N GLU A 85 -0.36 6.84 -15.26
CA GLU A 85 0.45 5.61 -15.26
C GLU A 85 1.82 5.81 -15.92
N GLU A 86 1.88 6.50 -17.06
CA GLU A 86 3.12 6.93 -17.71
C GLU A 86 4.08 7.71 -16.79
N ASN A 87 3.54 8.37 -15.76
CA ASN A 87 4.29 9.14 -14.77
C ASN A 87 4.53 8.39 -13.45
N ALA A 88 3.82 7.29 -13.20
CA ALA A 88 3.85 6.50 -11.98
C ALA A 88 4.70 5.24 -12.12
N ALA A 89 4.69 4.61 -13.31
CA ALA A 89 5.53 3.45 -13.61
C ALA A 89 7.01 3.73 -13.33
N VAL A 90 7.69 2.74 -12.76
CA VAL A 90 9.07 2.88 -12.30
C VAL A 90 9.98 1.97 -13.11
N LEU A 91 10.95 2.56 -13.82
CA LEU A 91 12.03 1.80 -14.45
C LEU A 91 13.03 1.39 -13.36
N LEU A 92 13.07 0.10 -13.03
CA LEU A 92 13.94 -0.43 -11.97
C LEU A 92 15.29 -0.91 -12.49
N LYS A 93 15.34 -1.38 -13.74
CA LYS A 93 16.57 -1.89 -14.35
C LYS A 93 16.60 -1.59 -15.85
N ASN A 94 17.76 -1.19 -16.37
CA ASN A 94 17.99 -0.95 -17.79
C ASN A 94 19.46 -1.16 -18.16
N GLU A 95 19.93 -2.40 -18.09
CA GLU A 95 21.29 -2.79 -18.53
C GLU A 95 21.43 -2.73 -20.05
N ASP A 96 22.64 -2.45 -20.53
CA ASP A 96 23.00 -2.32 -21.94
C ASP A 96 22.11 -1.36 -22.77
N GLN A 97 21.36 -0.47 -22.09
CA GLN A 97 20.33 0.36 -22.71
C GLN A 97 19.34 -0.48 -23.54
N ILE A 98 18.95 -1.66 -23.03
CA ILE A 98 17.98 -2.55 -23.68
C ILE A 98 16.62 -1.86 -23.91
N LEU A 99 16.28 -0.89 -23.05
CA LEU A 99 15.17 0.03 -23.21
C LEU A 99 15.67 1.45 -23.56
N PRO A 100 14.94 2.18 -24.44
CA PRO A 100 13.70 1.78 -25.10
C PRO A 100 13.90 0.77 -26.25
N ILE A 101 12.88 -0.08 -26.47
CA ILE A 101 12.87 -1.04 -27.58
C ILE A 101 12.84 -0.32 -28.93
N GLN A 102 13.44 -0.93 -29.95
CA GLN A 102 13.45 -0.39 -31.31
C GLN A 102 12.29 -0.97 -32.13
N PRO A 103 11.61 -0.18 -33.00
CA PRO A 103 10.44 -0.64 -33.74
C PRO A 103 10.65 -1.86 -34.65
N SER A 104 11.88 -2.10 -35.10
CA SER A 104 12.25 -3.21 -35.99
C SER A 104 12.72 -4.47 -35.26
N GLN A 105 12.80 -4.44 -33.91
CA GLN A 105 13.25 -5.60 -33.15
C GLN A 105 12.24 -6.73 -33.24
N LYS A 106 12.72 -7.97 -33.41
CA LYS A 106 11.88 -9.15 -33.28
C LYS A 106 11.60 -9.41 -31.81
N ILE A 107 10.40 -9.06 -31.37
CA ILE A 107 9.97 -9.13 -29.97
C ILE A 107 9.11 -10.36 -29.76
N LEU A 108 9.38 -11.10 -28.70
CA LEU A 108 8.46 -12.09 -28.14
C LEU A 108 7.87 -11.54 -26.85
N VAL A 109 6.54 -11.51 -26.74
CA VAL A 109 5.83 -11.24 -25.50
C VAL A 109 5.45 -12.56 -24.85
N VAL A 110 5.78 -12.73 -23.57
CA VAL A 110 5.49 -13.93 -22.79
C VAL A 110 4.70 -13.59 -21.53
N GLY A 111 3.61 -14.31 -21.27
CA GLY A 111 2.88 -14.25 -20.00
C GLY A 111 1.38 -14.02 -20.16
N GLU A 112 0.55 -14.76 -19.43
CA GLU A 112 -0.92 -14.61 -19.41
C GLU A 112 -1.36 -13.17 -19.08
N MET A 113 -0.63 -12.46 -18.21
CA MET A 113 -0.92 -11.06 -17.87
C MET A 113 -0.69 -10.08 -19.03
N ALA A 114 -0.06 -10.49 -20.12
CA ALA A 114 0.03 -9.66 -21.31
C ALA A 114 -1.33 -9.50 -22.00
N THR A 115 -2.13 -10.58 -22.05
CA THR A 115 -3.50 -10.56 -22.61
C THR A 115 -4.52 -10.14 -21.56
N GLU A 116 -4.39 -10.67 -20.34
CA GLU A 116 -5.28 -10.41 -19.20
C GLU A 116 -4.57 -9.52 -18.16
N THR A 117 -4.25 -8.29 -18.56
CA THR A 117 -3.49 -7.37 -17.70
C THR A 117 -4.31 -6.93 -16.50
N ARG A 118 -3.85 -7.32 -15.31
CA ARG A 118 -4.41 -6.80 -14.06
C ARG A 118 -4.07 -5.32 -13.91
N TYR A 119 -5.07 -4.50 -13.58
CA TYR A 119 -4.92 -3.04 -13.57
C TYR A 119 -5.45 -2.37 -12.29
N GLN A 120 -6.06 -3.12 -11.37
CA GLN A 120 -6.60 -2.61 -10.11
C GLN A 120 -6.59 -3.67 -9.00
N GLY A 121 -6.85 -3.21 -7.78
CA GLY A 121 -7.08 -4.08 -6.62
C GLY A 121 -8.49 -4.68 -6.64
N ALA A 122 -8.67 -5.78 -5.90
CA ALA A 122 -9.97 -6.42 -5.70
C ALA A 122 -10.66 -5.95 -4.40
N GLY A 123 -11.95 -6.27 -4.24
CA GLY A 123 -12.76 -5.82 -3.10
C GLY A 123 -13.49 -4.50 -3.37
N SER A 124 -13.70 -3.70 -2.33
CA SER A 124 -14.46 -2.44 -2.41
C SER A 124 -13.85 -1.38 -3.33
N SER A 125 -12.56 -1.48 -3.66
CA SER A 125 -11.89 -0.60 -4.61
C SER A 125 -12.16 -0.93 -6.08
N HIS A 126 -12.82 -2.06 -6.38
CA HIS A 126 -13.04 -2.50 -7.75
C HIS A 126 -13.99 -1.57 -8.51
N ILE A 127 -13.57 -1.12 -9.68
CA ILE A 127 -14.34 -0.25 -10.58
C ILE A 127 -14.56 -0.99 -11.90
N ASN A 128 -15.75 -0.87 -12.48
CA ASN A 128 -16.03 -1.33 -13.85
C ASN A 128 -15.69 -0.19 -14.84
N PRO A 129 -14.53 -0.23 -15.54
CA PRO A 129 -14.15 0.85 -16.44
C PRO A 129 -14.98 0.80 -17.74
N PRO A 130 -15.21 1.94 -18.42
CA PRO A 130 -15.91 1.96 -19.70
C PRO A 130 -15.11 1.32 -20.84
N ALA A 131 -13.79 1.26 -20.70
CA ALA A 131 -12.87 0.62 -21.64
C ALA A 131 -11.57 0.28 -20.91
N GLN A 132 -10.85 -0.74 -21.38
CA GLN A 132 -9.54 -1.11 -20.86
C GLN A 132 -8.59 -1.54 -21.99
N THR A 133 -7.29 -1.44 -21.75
CA THR A 133 -6.26 -1.89 -22.70
C THR A 133 -5.25 -2.77 -21.99
N SER A 134 -5.16 -4.04 -22.41
CA SER A 134 -4.09 -4.95 -21.99
C SER A 134 -2.74 -4.59 -22.60
N ILE A 135 -1.64 -5.05 -22.02
CA ILE A 135 -0.28 -4.80 -22.51
C ILE A 135 -0.12 -5.24 -23.97
N LEU A 136 -0.61 -6.43 -24.32
CA LEU A 136 -0.55 -6.94 -25.70
C LEU A 136 -1.35 -6.05 -26.67
N SER A 137 -2.54 -5.60 -26.24
CA SER A 137 -3.37 -4.68 -27.03
C SER A 137 -2.69 -3.32 -27.20
N GLY A 138 -2.01 -2.82 -26.18
CA GLY A 138 -1.25 -1.56 -26.22
C GLY A 138 -0.09 -1.63 -27.23
N LEU A 139 0.67 -2.73 -27.23
CA LEU A 139 1.74 -2.97 -28.21
C LEU A 139 1.20 -3.04 -29.64
N THR A 140 0.08 -3.76 -29.84
CA THR A 140 -0.62 -3.82 -31.14
C THR A 140 -1.05 -2.43 -31.62
N LYS A 141 -1.71 -1.64 -30.76
CA LYS A 141 -2.13 -0.26 -31.08
C LYS A 141 -0.95 0.65 -31.40
N ALA A 142 0.19 0.44 -30.76
CA ALA A 142 1.43 1.17 -31.02
C ALA A 142 2.17 0.68 -32.28
N ASN A 143 1.61 -0.28 -33.02
CA ASN A 143 2.20 -0.90 -34.22
C ASN A 143 3.59 -1.50 -33.96
N ILE A 144 3.78 -2.12 -32.80
CA ILE A 144 5.02 -2.84 -32.47
C ILE A 144 4.86 -4.30 -32.91
N PRO A 145 5.61 -4.78 -33.91
CA PRO A 145 5.55 -6.17 -34.32
C PRO A 145 6.03 -7.09 -33.20
N HIS A 146 5.24 -8.11 -32.86
CA HIS A 146 5.59 -9.05 -31.82
C HIS A 146 4.93 -10.42 -32.06
N ASP A 147 5.61 -11.46 -31.60
CA ASP A 147 5.03 -12.78 -31.37
C ASP A 147 4.52 -12.84 -29.91
N TYR A 148 3.58 -13.75 -29.63
CA TYR A 148 3.05 -13.95 -28.28
C TYR A 148 3.01 -15.42 -27.91
N GLU A 149 3.46 -15.73 -26.70
CA GLU A 149 3.30 -17.03 -26.05
C GLU A 149 2.81 -16.86 -24.62
N GLN A 150 1.85 -17.67 -24.18
CA GLN A 150 1.28 -17.48 -22.84
C GLN A 150 2.29 -17.82 -21.73
N GLY A 151 3.12 -18.86 -21.92
CA GLY A 151 4.24 -19.22 -21.02
C GLY A 151 3.84 -19.87 -19.68
N TYR A 152 2.83 -19.33 -18.99
CA TYR A 152 2.27 -19.82 -17.74
C TYR A 152 0.75 -19.59 -17.70
N ALA A 153 0.04 -20.29 -16.82
CA ALA A 153 -1.36 -20.02 -16.52
C ALA A 153 -1.60 -19.99 -15.00
N PHE A 154 -2.41 -19.05 -14.50
CA PHE A 154 -2.85 -19.06 -13.09
C PHE A 154 -3.77 -20.25 -12.80
N SER A 155 -4.65 -20.59 -13.75
CA SER A 155 -5.58 -21.73 -13.63
C SER A 155 -4.90 -23.09 -13.72
N LYS A 156 -3.72 -23.17 -14.34
CA LYS A 156 -2.93 -24.39 -14.55
C LYS A 156 -1.44 -24.11 -14.37
N PRO A 157 -0.97 -23.93 -13.12
CA PRO A 157 0.37 -23.42 -12.87
C PRO A 157 1.50 -24.35 -13.37
N ASN A 158 1.25 -25.64 -13.55
CA ASN A 158 2.24 -26.64 -13.96
C ASN A 158 2.10 -27.08 -15.44
N ASP A 159 1.57 -26.23 -16.31
CA ASP A 159 1.44 -26.54 -17.74
C ASP A 159 2.79 -26.47 -18.47
N ALA A 160 3.46 -27.62 -18.58
CA ALA A 160 4.75 -27.72 -19.26
C ALA A 160 4.70 -27.42 -20.75
N GLN A 161 3.53 -27.51 -21.39
CA GLN A 161 3.39 -27.22 -22.83
C GLN A 161 3.48 -25.71 -23.06
N LEU A 162 2.79 -24.90 -22.25
CA LEU A 162 2.88 -23.43 -22.32
C LEU A 162 4.32 -22.95 -22.13
N THR A 163 5.04 -23.50 -21.16
CA THR A 163 6.43 -23.12 -20.93
C THR A 163 7.34 -23.52 -22.10
N ARG A 164 7.18 -24.74 -22.66
CA ARG A 164 7.99 -25.19 -23.81
C ARG A 164 7.75 -24.36 -25.07
N ALA A 165 6.52 -23.90 -25.29
CA ALA A 165 6.20 -23.02 -26.41
C ALA A 165 6.94 -21.69 -26.29
N ALA A 166 6.88 -21.05 -25.11
CA ALA A 166 7.63 -19.83 -24.82
C ALA A 166 9.15 -20.00 -24.97
N GLU A 167 9.72 -21.09 -24.46
CA GLU A 167 11.16 -21.40 -24.64
C GLU A 167 11.56 -21.58 -26.10
N THR A 168 10.68 -22.19 -26.91
CA THR A 168 10.94 -22.41 -28.33
C THR A 168 10.95 -21.08 -29.08
N ALA A 169 9.93 -20.25 -28.86
CA ALA A 169 9.85 -18.93 -29.48
C ALA A 169 11.00 -18.00 -29.03
N ALA A 170 11.45 -18.12 -27.78
CA ALA A 170 12.50 -17.26 -27.22
C ALA A 170 13.88 -17.42 -27.88
N LYS A 171 14.13 -18.56 -28.54
CA LYS A 171 15.38 -18.83 -29.27
C LYS A 171 15.54 -17.92 -30.49
N ASP A 172 14.43 -17.60 -31.16
CA ASP A 172 14.43 -16.84 -32.40
C ASP A 172 14.08 -15.36 -32.18
N ALA A 173 13.83 -14.94 -30.94
CA ALA A 173 13.51 -13.57 -30.56
C ALA A 173 14.78 -12.76 -30.28
N GLN A 174 14.80 -11.49 -30.69
CA GLN A 174 15.89 -10.58 -30.32
C GLN A 174 15.75 -10.08 -28.89
N THR A 175 14.50 -9.83 -28.47
CA THR A 175 14.13 -9.34 -27.14
C THR A 175 12.91 -10.13 -26.65
N VAL A 176 12.95 -10.56 -25.39
CA VAL A 176 11.83 -11.25 -24.74
C VAL A 176 11.24 -10.34 -23.67
N LEU A 177 9.99 -9.91 -23.86
CA LEU A 177 9.21 -9.17 -22.87
C LEU A 177 8.41 -10.18 -22.02
N VAL A 178 8.73 -10.31 -20.74
CA VAL A 178 8.00 -11.21 -19.84
C VAL A 178 7.09 -10.40 -18.93
N VAL A 179 5.78 -10.66 -18.97
CA VAL A 179 4.79 -10.03 -18.11
C VAL A 179 4.49 -10.96 -16.94
N VAL A 180 4.77 -10.52 -15.73
CA VAL A 180 4.60 -11.28 -14.49
C VAL A 180 4.00 -10.42 -13.40
N GLY A 181 3.44 -11.04 -12.37
CA GLY A 181 2.71 -10.30 -11.36
C GLY A 181 1.89 -11.17 -10.43
N LEU A 182 1.12 -10.51 -9.57
CA LEU A 182 0.25 -11.15 -8.60
C LEU A 182 -1.20 -11.22 -9.12
N PRO A 183 -1.84 -12.39 -9.05
CA PRO A 183 -3.26 -12.51 -9.34
C PRO A 183 -4.11 -11.78 -8.28
N GLU A 184 -5.38 -11.53 -8.58
CA GLU A 184 -6.30 -10.92 -7.62
C GLU A 184 -6.42 -11.73 -6.31
N SER A 185 -6.24 -13.06 -6.37
CA SER A 185 -6.35 -13.97 -5.23
C SER A 185 -5.25 -13.79 -4.19
N ASP A 186 -4.19 -13.06 -4.54
CA ASP A 186 -3.10 -12.72 -3.65
C ASP A 186 -3.24 -11.29 -3.09
N GLU A 187 -3.95 -10.39 -3.74
CA GLU A 187 -4.04 -8.97 -3.35
C GLU A 187 -5.48 -8.47 -3.39
N SER A 188 -6.24 -8.72 -2.32
CA SER A 188 -7.64 -8.33 -2.19
C SER A 188 -7.97 -7.88 -0.79
N GLU A 189 -9.03 -7.07 -0.67
CA GLU A 189 -9.62 -6.72 0.62
C GLU A 189 -10.00 -7.98 1.44
N GLY A 190 -9.78 -7.89 2.74
CA GLY A 190 -10.24 -8.89 3.72
C GLY A 190 -9.18 -9.94 4.09
N PHE A 191 -8.01 -9.93 3.47
CA PHE A 191 -6.88 -10.77 3.89
C PHE A 191 -5.54 -10.14 3.52
N ASP A 192 -4.51 -10.57 4.24
CA ASP A 192 -3.13 -10.22 3.92
C ASP A 192 -2.42 -11.36 3.18
N ARG A 193 -1.47 -11.01 2.31
CA ARG A 193 -0.54 -11.98 1.72
C ARG A 193 0.25 -12.70 2.81
N GLN A 194 0.45 -14.00 2.63
CA GLN A 194 1.23 -14.82 3.56
C GLN A 194 2.74 -14.79 3.26
N ASN A 195 3.14 -14.21 2.14
CA ASN A 195 4.53 -14.07 1.70
C ASN A 195 4.65 -12.94 0.66
N MET A 196 5.87 -12.63 0.22
CA MET A 196 6.16 -11.65 -0.83
C MET A 196 6.53 -12.28 -2.18
N LYS A 197 6.37 -13.59 -2.36
CA LYS A 197 6.81 -14.28 -3.58
C LYS A 197 5.85 -14.03 -4.73
N LEU A 198 6.39 -13.93 -5.93
CA LEU A 198 5.60 -14.20 -7.14
C LEU A 198 5.25 -15.69 -7.22
N PRO A 199 4.18 -16.06 -7.95
CA PRO A 199 3.86 -17.47 -8.23
C PRO A 199 5.06 -18.24 -8.77
N ASP A 200 5.29 -19.45 -8.23
CA ASP A 200 6.50 -20.24 -8.51
C ASP A 200 6.70 -20.54 -10.00
N ASN A 201 5.60 -20.73 -10.74
CA ASN A 201 5.62 -20.98 -12.18
C ASN A 201 6.17 -19.79 -12.98
N GLN A 202 5.90 -18.55 -12.55
CA GLN A 202 6.44 -17.34 -13.18
C GLN A 202 7.94 -17.20 -12.91
N ASN A 203 8.37 -17.44 -11.66
CA ASN A 203 9.80 -17.44 -11.31
C ASN A 203 10.58 -18.49 -12.10
N ALA A 204 10.04 -19.71 -12.18
CA ALA A 204 10.65 -20.80 -12.95
C ALA A 204 10.70 -20.49 -14.46
N LEU A 205 9.66 -19.87 -15.02
CA LEU A 205 9.63 -19.46 -16.42
C LEU A 205 10.73 -18.43 -16.73
N ILE A 206 10.90 -17.40 -15.91
CA ILE A 206 11.95 -16.39 -16.11
C ILE A 206 13.33 -17.04 -16.07
N ASP A 207 13.59 -17.92 -15.11
CA ASP A 207 14.87 -18.63 -15.02
C ASP A 207 15.18 -19.46 -16.26
N ARG A 208 14.17 -20.12 -16.84
CA ARG A 208 14.31 -20.91 -18.07
C ARG A 208 14.53 -20.02 -19.30
N LEU A 209 13.79 -18.93 -19.42
CA LEU A 209 13.93 -17.97 -20.52
C LEU A 209 15.30 -17.27 -20.48
N ALA A 210 15.78 -16.89 -19.29
CA ALA A 210 17.08 -16.25 -19.10
C ALA A 210 18.26 -17.17 -19.47
N ALA A 211 18.07 -18.49 -19.42
CA ALA A 211 19.06 -19.46 -19.87
C ALA A 211 19.13 -19.59 -21.41
N ILE A 212 18.09 -19.15 -22.12
CA ILE A 212 17.95 -19.25 -23.58
C ILE A 212 18.30 -17.94 -24.26
N ASN A 213 17.81 -16.83 -23.70
CA ASN A 213 17.98 -15.49 -24.23
C ASN A 213 18.48 -14.57 -23.12
N SER A 214 19.45 -13.70 -23.42
CA SER A 214 19.98 -12.76 -22.42
C SER A 214 19.29 -11.40 -22.46
N ASN A 215 18.49 -11.11 -23.48
CA ASN A 215 17.79 -9.84 -23.67
C ASN A 215 16.36 -9.92 -23.13
N LEU A 216 16.25 -10.17 -21.82
CA LEU A 216 14.96 -10.20 -21.12
C LEU A 216 14.64 -8.83 -20.53
N ILE A 217 13.40 -8.39 -20.76
CA ILE A 217 12.78 -7.26 -20.06
C ILE A 217 11.57 -7.81 -19.33
N VAL A 218 11.44 -7.48 -18.05
CA VAL A 218 10.26 -7.83 -17.25
C VAL A 218 9.35 -6.63 -17.07
N LEU A 219 8.06 -6.84 -17.31
CA LEU A 219 6.98 -5.95 -16.90
C LEU A 219 6.30 -6.55 -15.66
N LEU A 220 6.45 -5.88 -14.52
CA LEU A 220 5.91 -6.33 -13.25
C LEU A 220 4.56 -5.66 -12.97
N VAL A 221 3.53 -6.48 -12.73
CA VAL A 221 2.16 -6.06 -12.40
C VAL A 221 1.81 -6.55 -10.99
N ALA A 222 2.07 -5.73 -9.99
CA ALA A 222 1.83 -6.07 -8.58
C ALA A 222 1.48 -4.82 -7.76
N GLY A 223 0.53 -4.94 -6.83
CA GLY A 223 0.08 -3.80 -6.02
C GLY A 223 1.05 -3.38 -4.92
N ALA A 224 1.92 -4.30 -4.47
CA ALA A 224 2.91 -4.08 -3.43
C ALA A 224 4.24 -4.80 -3.76
N PRO A 225 5.35 -4.52 -3.04
CA PRO A 225 6.63 -5.17 -3.28
C PRO A 225 6.55 -6.70 -3.30
N VAL A 226 7.37 -7.32 -4.16
CA VAL A 226 7.54 -8.77 -4.29
C VAL A 226 9.03 -9.14 -4.31
N GLU A 227 9.35 -10.38 -3.97
CA GLU A 227 10.69 -10.95 -4.07
C GLU A 227 11.07 -11.16 -5.54
N LEU A 228 12.27 -10.73 -5.92
CA LEU A 228 12.77 -10.75 -7.30
C LEU A 228 14.07 -11.57 -7.40
N PRO A 229 14.01 -12.91 -7.26
CA PRO A 229 15.21 -13.76 -7.22
C PRO A 229 15.99 -13.74 -8.55
N TRP A 230 15.30 -13.53 -9.67
CA TRP A 230 15.85 -13.48 -11.03
C TRP A 230 16.31 -12.08 -11.46
N ARG A 231 16.27 -11.05 -10.60
CA ARG A 231 16.59 -9.65 -10.99
C ARG A 231 17.98 -9.46 -11.61
N ASN A 232 18.93 -10.32 -11.28
CA ASN A 232 20.29 -10.31 -11.83
C ASN A 232 20.41 -11.04 -13.17
N LYS A 233 19.35 -11.71 -13.64
CA LYS A 233 19.31 -12.50 -14.88
C LYS A 233 18.56 -11.80 -16.02
N VAL A 234 17.92 -10.66 -15.75
CA VAL A 234 17.18 -9.86 -16.73
C VAL A 234 17.86 -8.53 -16.95
N LYS A 235 17.77 -7.94 -18.14
CA LYS A 235 18.41 -6.65 -18.46
C LYS A 235 17.48 -5.46 -18.22
N GLY A 236 16.18 -5.63 -18.45
CA GLY A 236 15.16 -4.60 -18.21
C GLY A 236 14.17 -5.01 -17.12
N LEU A 237 13.71 -4.06 -16.32
CA LEU A 237 12.62 -4.26 -15.36
C LEU A 237 11.82 -2.97 -15.21
N ILE A 238 10.53 -3.00 -15.53
CA ILE A 238 9.58 -1.91 -15.30
C ILE A 238 8.52 -2.41 -14.31
N ASN A 239 8.34 -1.66 -13.22
CA ASN A 239 7.21 -1.85 -12.31
C ASN A 239 6.04 -0.98 -12.77
N LEU A 240 4.96 -1.63 -13.24
CA LEU A 240 3.72 -1.01 -13.71
C LEU A 240 2.65 -0.91 -12.60
N TYR A 241 2.94 -1.44 -11.41
CA TYR A 241 1.97 -1.52 -10.32
C TYR A 241 0.62 -2.10 -10.78
N LEU A 242 -0.47 -1.41 -10.43
CA LEU A 242 -1.83 -1.63 -10.92
C LEU A 242 -2.25 -0.33 -11.63
N GLY A 243 -1.79 -0.16 -12.87
CA GLY A 243 -1.79 1.11 -13.60
C GLY A 243 -3.14 1.60 -14.17
N GLY A 244 -4.25 1.03 -13.73
CA GLY A 244 -5.59 1.44 -14.16
C GLY A 244 -5.93 1.11 -15.60
N GLN A 245 -7.10 1.58 -16.05
CA GLN A 245 -7.78 1.10 -17.26
C GLN A 245 -6.93 1.11 -18.55
N PHE A 246 -5.93 1.99 -18.69
CA PHE A 246 -5.09 2.09 -19.89
C PHE A 246 -3.61 1.80 -19.63
N VAL A 247 -3.31 0.95 -18.64
CA VAL A 247 -1.94 0.48 -18.34
C VAL A 247 -1.24 -0.11 -19.56
N GLY A 248 -1.95 -0.79 -20.47
CA GLY A 248 -1.35 -1.32 -21.69
C GLY A 248 -0.87 -0.25 -22.67
N ASP A 249 -1.64 0.83 -22.84
CA ASP A 249 -1.24 1.97 -23.68
C ASP A 249 -0.03 2.70 -23.07
N ALA A 250 -0.02 2.87 -21.74
CA ALA A 250 1.11 3.45 -21.01
C ALA A 250 2.37 2.59 -21.12
N ALA A 251 2.26 1.26 -20.92
CA ALA A 251 3.37 0.32 -21.05
C ALA A 251 4.00 0.38 -22.44
N ALA A 252 3.19 0.43 -23.51
CA ALA A 252 3.70 0.57 -24.88
C ALA A 252 4.47 1.88 -25.09
N ASN A 253 3.96 3.01 -24.59
CA ASN A 253 4.66 4.30 -24.68
C ASN A 253 5.98 4.33 -23.89
N LEU A 254 6.02 3.67 -22.72
CA LEU A 254 7.24 3.56 -21.91
C LEU A 254 8.27 2.65 -22.57
N LEU A 255 7.86 1.47 -23.06
CA LEU A 255 8.75 0.52 -23.73
C LEU A 255 9.43 1.15 -24.95
N THR A 256 8.65 1.86 -25.77
CA THR A 256 9.13 2.47 -27.03
C THR A 256 9.87 3.79 -26.83
N GLY A 257 9.90 4.32 -25.60
CA GLY A 257 10.53 5.60 -25.31
C GLY A 257 9.79 6.81 -25.85
N LYS A 258 8.53 6.64 -26.29
CA LYS A 258 7.62 7.76 -26.56
C LYS A 258 7.36 8.55 -25.29
N VAL A 259 7.35 7.87 -24.15
CA VAL A 259 7.44 8.50 -22.82
C VAL A 259 8.72 8.02 -22.13
N ASN A 260 9.43 8.95 -21.51
CA ASN A 260 10.57 8.67 -20.67
C ASN A 260 10.10 8.33 -19.23
N PRO A 261 10.40 7.13 -18.70
CA PRO A 261 10.06 6.75 -17.33
C PRO A 261 10.56 7.77 -16.31
N SER A 262 9.69 8.13 -15.37
CA SER A 262 9.98 9.15 -14.36
C SER A 262 9.32 8.90 -13.01
N GLY A 263 8.65 7.75 -12.83
CA GLY A 263 8.15 7.32 -11.53
C GLY A 263 9.31 6.96 -10.59
N LYS A 264 9.10 7.16 -9.29
CA LYS A 264 10.01 6.75 -8.21
C LYS A 264 9.26 5.85 -7.23
N LEU A 265 9.94 4.85 -6.69
CA LEU A 265 9.38 3.94 -5.70
C LEU A 265 8.89 4.68 -4.45
N ALA A 266 7.59 4.56 -4.16
CA ALA A 266 6.99 5.01 -2.90
C ALA A 266 7.26 4.06 -1.73
N GLU A 267 7.80 2.87 -2.01
CA GLU A 267 8.07 1.80 -1.05
C GLU A 267 9.48 1.24 -1.26
N SER A 268 10.12 0.74 -0.19
CA SER A 268 11.38 0.00 -0.37
C SER A 268 11.06 -1.43 -0.82
N TYR A 269 11.81 -1.96 -1.77
CA TYR A 269 11.76 -3.37 -2.15
C TYR A 269 12.80 -4.16 -1.35
N PRO A 270 12.43 -4.83 -0.25
CA PRO A 270 13.35 -5.73 0.46
C PRO A 270 13.78 -6.89 -0.44
N ILE A 271 14.88 -7.57 -0.10
CA ILE A 271 15.33 -8.75 -0.87
C ILE A 271 14.38 -9.93 -0.59
N THR A 272 14.00 -10.10 0.68
CA THR A 272 13.06 -11.13 1.15
C THR A 272 12.05 -10.53 2.14
N TYR A 273 10.90 -11.18 2.33
CA TYR A 273 9.96 -10.78 3.38
C TYR A 273 10.61 -10.75 4.78
N GLN A 274 11.56 -11.66 5.03
CA GLN A 274 12.28 -11.70 6.30
C GLN A 274 13.27 -10.56 6.51
N ASP A 275 13.44 -9.63 5.57
CA ASP A 275 14.16 -8.38 5.82
C ASP A 275 13.25 -7.30 6.42
N VAL A 276 11.92 -7.42 6.29
CA VAL A 276 10.93 -6.46 6.83
C VAL A 276 10.95 -6.50 8.37
N PRO A 277 11.13 -5.37 9.08
CA PRO A 277 11.36 -5.38 10.53
C PRO A 277 10.22 -6.03 11.34
N SER A 278 8.98 -5.93 10.85
CA SER A 278 7.79 -6.48 11.51
C SER A 278 7.47 -7.94 11.14
N ALA A 279 8.23 -8.60 10.26
CA ALA A 279 7.87 -9.90 9.69
C ALA A 279 7.59 -11.02 10.73
N ASP A 280 8.31 -11.00 11.86
CA ASP A 280 8.15 -12.01 12.92
C ASP A 280 6.99 -11.70 13.87
N LEU A 281 6.44 -10.48 13.84
CA LEU A 281 5.39 -10.00 14.75
C LEU A 281 4.05 -9.75 14.06
N TYR A 282 4.08 -9.39 12.77
CA TYR A 282 2.89 -9.13 11.97
C TYR A 282 2.00 -10.38 11.91
N ASP A 283 0.70 -10.16 12.11
CA ASP A 283 -0.34 -11.21 12.09
C ASP A 283 -0.10 -12.43 13.02
N LYS A 284 0.75 -12.29 14.06
CA LYS A 284 0.94 -13.35 15.08
C LYS A 284 -0.05 -13.27 16.23
N ASN A 285 -0.64 -12.09 16.43
CA ASN A 285 -1.69 -11.86 17.42
C ASN A 285 -2.75 -10.91 16.84
N PRO A 286 -3.81 -11.43 16.22
CA PRO A 286 -4.79 -10.61 15.49
C PRO A 286 -5.59 -9.66 16.40
N ARG A 287 -5.51 -9.81 17.73
CA ARG A 287 -6.18 -8.92 18.70
C ARG A 287 -5.29 -7.80 19.21
N SER A 288 -3.97 -7.93 19.11
CA SER A 288 -3.01 -6.95 19.61
C SER A 288 -1.69 -7.09 18.86
N VAL A 289 -1.49 -6.22 17.86
CA VAL A 289 -0.27 -6.17 17.07
C VAL A 289 0.62 -5.06 17.62
N ALA A 290 1.82 -5.43 18.06
CA ALA A 290 2.83 -4.42 18.43
C ALA A 290 3.57 -3.93 17.21
N TYR A 291 3.63 -2.60 17.09
CA TYR A 291 4.48 -1.90 16.13
C TYR A 291 5.85 -1.73 16.78
N ALA A 292 6.52 -2.86 17.01
CA ALA A 292 7.74 -2.94 17.80
C ALA A 292 8.91 -2.17 17.15
N GLU A 293 8.88 -2.05 15.82
CA GLU A 293 9.79 -1.25 15.03
C GLU A 293 9.63 0.27 15.24
N SER A 294 8.52 0.71 15.85
CA SER A 294 8.24 2.13 16.12
C SER A 294 8.39 2.99 14.86
N VAL A 295 9.22 4.03 14.90
CA VAL A 295 9.48 4.94 13.76
C VAL A 295 10.32 4.31 12.64
N TYR A 296 10.89 3.12 12.85
CA TYR A 296 11.74 2.42 11.90
C TYR A 296 10.89 1.60 10.91
N VAL A 297 10.09 2.29 10.09
CA VAL A 297 9.25 1.69 9.04
C VAL A 297 9.81 2.03 7.66
N GLY A 298 9.95 1.02 6.80
CA GLY A 298 10.48 1.17 5.44
C GLY A 298 11.94 1.61 5.43
N TYR A 299 12.31 2.54 4.53
CA TYR A 299 13.69 3.04 4.40
C TYR A 299 14.29 3.58 5.71
N ARG A 300 13.44 4.06 6.63
CA ARG A 300 13.87 4.51 7.96
C ARG A 300 14.57 3.41 8.74
N TYR A 301 14.10 2.17 8.61
CA TYR A 301 14.75 0.98 9.15
C TYR A 301 15.93 0.56 8.29
N TYR A 302 15.72 0.33 6.99
CA TYR A 302 16.75 -0.29 6.14
C TYR A 302 18.06 0.49 6.15
N GLU A 303 17.99 1.83 6.07
CA GLU A 303 19.19 2.67 6.12
C GLU A 303 19.85 2.67 7.51
N LYS A 304 19.06 2.75 8.59
CA LYS A 304 19.56 2.81 9.96
C LYS A 304 20.17 1.48 10.41
N ALA A 305 19.61 0.36 9.96
CA ALA A 305 20.06 -1.00 10.23
C ALA A 305 21.14 -1.49 9.27
N HIS A 306 21.50 -0.68 8.26
CA HIS A 306 22.35 -1.07 7.13
C HIS A 306 21.88 -2.36 6.43
N GLN A 307 20.56 -2.57 6.40
CA GLN A 307 19.94 -3.71 5.73
C GLN A 307 19.86 -3.43 4.22
N THR A 308 20.42 -4.33 3.42
CA THR A 308 20.38 -4.21 1.96
C THR A 308 18.98 -4.48 1.44
N VAL A 309 18.56 -3.70 0.44
CA VAL A 309 17.28 -3.81 -0.26
C VAL A 309 17.53 -4.06 -1.75
N ALA A 310 16.59 -4.69 -2.45
CA ALA A 310 16.67 -4.86 -3.89
C ALA A 310 16.58 -3.52 -4.62
N PHE A 311 15.65 -2.65 -4.20
CA PHE A 311 15.54 -1.27 -4.67
C PHE A 311 15.13 -0.34 -3.51
N PRO A 312 15.81 0.79 -3.28
CA PRO A 312 15.51 1.67 -2.16
C PRO A 312 14.32 2.58 -2.45
N PHE A 313 13.72 3.13 -1.38
CA PHE A 313 12.73 4.20 -1.48
C PHE A 313 13.26 5.39 -2.31
N GLY A 314 12.41 5.97 -3.15
CA GLY A 314 12.75 7.08 -4.03
C GLY A 314 13.58 6.69 -5.26
N PHE A 315 13.81 5.39 -5.50
CA PHE A 315 14.55 4.92 -6.67
C PHE A 315 13.67 4.84 -7.92
N GLY A 316 14.26 5.15 -9.07
CA GLY A 316 13.64 4.95 -10.38
C GLY A 316 14.51 5.55 -11.46
N LEU A 317 14.91 4.74 -12.44
CA LEU A 317 15.76 5.14 -13.56
C LEU A 317 14.98 6.00 -14.57
N SER A 318 15.71 6.54 -15.53
CA SER A 318 15.19 7.31 -16.67
C SER A 318 15.98 6.95 -17.93
N TYR A 319 15.41 7.21 -19.12
CA TYR A 319 16.14 7.14 -20.39
C TYR A 319 17.07 8.33 -20.63
N THR A 320 17.10 9.30 -19.71
CA THR A 320 18.11 10.36 -19.68
C THR A 320 18.80 10.38 -18.32
N THR A 321 19.87 11.17 -18.21
CA THR A 321 20.63 11.32 -16.97
C THR A 321 20.44 12.71 -16.39
N PHE A 322 20.36 12.80 -15.06
CA PHE A 322 20.27 14.06 -14.34
C PHE A 322 21.43 14.22 -13.37
N ASN A 323 21.95 15.44 -13.27
CA ASN A 323 23.00 15.80 -12.34
C ASN A 323 22.51 16.87 -11.37
N LEU A 324 22.78 16.64 -10.09
CA LEU A 324 22.63 17.60 -9.01
C LEU A 324 24.00 18.25 -8.77
N THR A 325 24.16 19.53 -9.10
CA THR A 325 25.49 20.18 -9.11
C THR A 325 25.73 21.16 -7.98
N ASP A 326 24.67 21.77 -7.44
CA ASP A 326 24.75 22.74 -6.35
C ASP A 326 23.50 22.64 -5.47
N ALA A 327 23.67 22.88 -4.17
CA ALA A 327 22.59 23.00 -3.21
C ALA A 327 22.92 24.05 -2.14
N LYS A 328 21.97 24.93 -1.86
CA LYS A 328 22.11 26.05 -0.93
C LYS A 328 20.88 26.11 -0.01
N LEU A 329 21.12 26.55 1.22
CA LEU A 329 20.07 26.87 2.18
C LEU A 329 19.97 28.39 2.30
N SER A 330 18.75 28.93 2.39
CA SER A 330 18.56 30.36 2.68
C SER A 330 19.21 30.79 4.01
N GLN A 331 19.32 29.86 4.96
CA GLN A 331 19.95 30.07 6.26
C GLN A 331 20.46 28.73 6.86
N PRO A 332 21.54 28.74 7.66
CA PRO A 332 22.11 27.54 8.27
C PRO A 332 21.46 27.13 9.60
N THR A 333 20.46 27.89 10.07
CA THR A 333 19.77 27.68 11.34
C THR A 333 18.25 27.75 11.17
N ILE A 334 17.49 27.07 12.03
CA ILE A 334 16.01 27.13 12.02
C ILE A 334 15.43 27.34 13.42
N GLN A 335 14.46 28.25 13.54
CA GLN A 335 13.65 28.52 14.74
C GLN A 335 12.16 28.23 14.49
N ALA A 336 11.33 28.21 15.54
CA ALA A 336 9.96 27.64 15.51
C ALA A 336 8.97 28.29 14.53
N ASP A 337 9.19 29.55 14.18
CA ASP A 337 8.35 30.38 13.30
C ASP A 337 8.98 30.64 11.92
N GLN A 338 10.08 29.95 11.62
CA GLN A 338 10.86 30.15 10.40
C GLN A 338 10.66 29.04 9.37
N SER A 339 11.20 29.26 8.18
CA SER A 339 11.39 28.27 7.13
C SER A 339 12.78 28.38 6.52
N ILE A 340 13.29 27.26 6.00
CA ILE A 340 14.50 27.21 5.17
C ILE A 340 14.07 26.93 3.73
N ASP A 341 14.53 27.75 2.80
CA ASP A 341 14.45 27.44 1.37
C ASP A 341 15.67 26.61 0.99
N VAL A 342 15.40 25.44 0.43
CA VAL A 342 16.41 24.54 -0.13
C VAL A 342 16.44 24.76 -1.63
N GLN A 343 17.44 25.51 -2.09
CA GLN A 343 17.65 25.77 -3.52
C GLN A 343 18.64 24.76 -4.09
N VAL A 344 18.27 24.12 -5.19
CA VAL A 344 19.11 23.11 -5.84
C VAL A 344 19.20 23.37 -7.34
N THR A 345 20.36 23.10 -7.93
CA THR A 345 20.56 23.17 -9.38
C THR A 345 20.52 21.77 -9.97
N LEU A 346 19.57 21.56 -10.86
CA LEU A 346 19.33 20.29 -11.54
C LEU A 346 19.53 20.47 -13.04
N THR A 347 20.36 19.63 -13.64
CA THR A 347 20.62 19.61 -15.08
C THR A 347 20.22 18.27 -15.65
N ASN A 348 19.48 18.27 -16.76
CA ASN A 348 19.34 17.09 -17.61
C ASN A 348 20.59 16.99 -18.49
N SER A 349 21.51 16.12 -18.10
CA SER A 349 22.81 15.96 -18.75
C SER A 349 22.81 14.91 -19.87
N GLY A 350 21.66 14.30 -20.16
CA GLY A 350 21.53 13.31 -21.22
C GLY A 350 20.96 13.89 -22.52
N SER A 351 20.60 13.00 -23.43
CA SER A 351 20.18 13.33 -24.81
C SER A 351 18.67 13.28 -25.03
N ARG A 352 17.87 13.04 -23.99
CA ARG A 352 16.41 12.94 -24.07
C ARG A 352 15.75 13.86 -23.06
N ASP A 353 14.60 14.39 -23.45
CA ASP A 353 13.71 15.07 -22.52
C ASP A 353 13.23 14.10 -21.44
N GLY A 354 13.06 14.57 -20.22
CA GLY A 354 12.65 13.73 -19.11
C GLY A 354 12.28 14.53 -17.87
N ALA A 355 11.72 13.83 -16.89
CA ALA A 355 11.43 14.40 -15.59
C ALA A 355 12.20 13.67 -14.49
N GLU A 356 12.65 14.43 -13.50
CA GLU A 356 13.31 13.94 -12.29
C GLU A 356 12.57 14.42 -11.05
N VAL A 357 12.67 13.67 -9.96
CA VAL A 357 12.15 14.04 -8.64
C VAL A 357 13.33 14.44 -7.77
N VAL A 358 13.36 15.71 -7.37
CA VAL A 358 14.23 16.21 -6.30
C VAL A 358 13.57 15.90 -4.98
N GLU A 359 14.22 15.09 -4.15
CA GLU A 359 13.75 14.69 -2.82
C GLU A 359 14.58 15.41 -1.75
N VAL A 360 13.92 16.02 -0.77
CA VAL A 360 14.57 16.74 0.33
C VAL A 360 14.23 16.06 1.65
N PHE A 361 15.27 15.60 2.32
CA PHE A 361 15.19 14.93 3.62
C PHE A 361 15.79 15.79 4.72
N VAL A 362 15.28 15.64 5.94
CA VAL A 362 15.93 16.13 7.15
C VAL A 362 16.62 14.94 7.84
N GLY A 363 17.92 15.06 8.04
CA GLY A 363 18.79 14.05 8.64
C GLY A 363 19.06 14.28 10.12
N ASN A 364 19.30 13.19 10.84
CA ASN A 364 19.62 13.17 12.26
C ASN A 364 21.00 12.48 12.48
N PRO A 365 21.71 12.83 13.57
CA PRO A 365 22.93 12.11 13.95
C PRO A 365 22.66 10.61 14.17
N ALA A 366 23.58 9.77 13.70
CA ALA A 366 23.42 8.32 13.72
C ALA A 366 23.18 7.73 15.12
N GLN A 367 23.72 8.35 16.17
CA GLN A 367 23.61 7.87 17.56
C GLN A 367 22.32 8.28 18.27
N ARG A 368 21.40 8.99 17.61
CA ARG A 368 20.12 9.34 18.25
C ARG A 368 19.16 8.16 18.22
N ALA A 369 18.66 7.80 19.41
CA ALA A 369 17.61 6.80 19.58
C ALA A 369 16.27 7.32 19.05
N LEU A 370 15.42 6.41 18.54
CA LEU A 370 14.10 6.73 17.97
C LEU A 370 14.14 7.84 16.92
N LYS A 371 15.25 7.92 16.18
CA LYS A 371 15.45 8.80 15.03
C LYS A 371 16.02 8.00 13.86
N PRO A 372 15.30 7.97 12.72
CA PRO A 372 15.86 7.54 11.45
C PRO A 372 17.06 8.41 11.05
N LEU A 373 17.96 7.87 10.23
CA LEU A 373 19.08 8.65 9.69
C LEU A 373 18.61 9.88 8.92
N LYS A 374 17.49 9.74 8.20
CA LYS A 374 16.82 10.83 7.51
C LYS A 374 15.33 10.56 7.30
N GLU A 375 14.58 11.61 7.08
CA GLU A 375 13.13 11.57 6.81
C GLU A 375 12.79 12.52 5.66
N LEU A 376 12.01 12.07 4.68
CA LEU A 376 11.52 12.90 3.58
C LEU A 376 10.62 14.01 4.13
N LYS A 377 10.90 15.27 3.79
CA LYS A 377 10.14 16.46 4.23
C LYS A 377 9.66 17.33 3.08
N GLY A 378 10.13 17.11 1.86
CA GLY A 378 9.64 17.77 0.66
C GLY A 378 10.15 17.07 -0.60
N PHE A 379 9.44 17.25 -1.71
CA PHE A 379 9.90 16.80 -3.01
C PHE A 379 9.28 17.64 -4.12
N GLN A 380 9.93 17.69 -5.27
CA GLN A 380 9.39 18.35 -6.47
C GLN A 380 9.79 17.56 -7.72
N LYS A 381 8.79 17.24 -8.56
CA LYS A 381 9.02 16.66 -9.89
C LYS A 381 9.26 17.80 -10.88
N VAL A 382 10.34 17.70 -11.66
CA VAL A 382 10.80 18.75 -12.57
C VAL A 382 11.04 18.14 -13.95
N PHE A 383 10.33 18.65 -14.95
CA PHE A 383 10.59 18.32 -16.34
C PHE A 383 11.69 19.22 -16.91
N LEU A 384 12.64 18.60 -17.61
CA LEU A 384 13.76 19.24 -18.25
C LEU A 384 13.96 18.70 -19.67
N LYS A 385 14.11 19.59 -20.62
CA LYS A 385 14.60 19.23 -21.95
C LYS A 385 16.05 18.75 -21.88
N ALA A 386 16.51 17.99 -22.88
CA ALA A 386 17.92 17.60 -22.98
C ALA A 386 18.84 18.83 -22.90
N GLY A 387 19.85 18.79 -22.02
CA GLY A 387 20.77 19.90 -21.75
C GLY A 387 20.23 21.05 -20.89
N GLU A 388 18.93 21.06 -20.56
CA GLU A 388 18.33 22.12 -19.76
C GLU A 388 18.78 22.05 -18.30
N THR A 389 19.03 23.22 -17.70
CA THR A 389 19.33 23.38 -16.28
C THR A 389 18.26 24.26 -15.62
N LYS A 390 17.74 23.85 -14.46
CA LYS A 390 16.83 24.66 -13.63
C LYS A 390 17.32 24.74 -12.19
N SER A 391 17.08 25.91 -11.60
CA SER A 391 17.07 26.06 -10.15
C SER A 391 15.70 25.65 -9.62
N VAL A 392 15.68 24.82 -8.58
CA VAL A 392 14.47 24.29 -7.94
C VAL A 392 14.53 24.71 -6.47
N THR A 393 13.43 25.23 -5.93
CA THR A 393 13.36 25.68 -4.53
C THR A 393 12.27 24.91 -3.79
N ILE A 394 12.65 24.26 -2.70
CA ILE A 394 11.73 23.54 -1.81
C ILE A 394 11.81 24.15 -0.42
N THR A 395 10.72 24.72 0.06
CA THR A 395 10.64 25.38 1.37
C THR A 395 10.29 24.36 2.46
N LEU A 396 11.11 24.31 3.51
CA LEU A 396 10.89 23.50 4.70
C LEU A 396 10.56 24.42 5.88
N SER A 397 9.34 24.34 6.41
CA SER A 397 9.00 25.02 7.66
C SER A 397 9.69 24.37 8.86
N ALA A 398 9.70 25.06 10.01
CA ALA A 398 10.21 24.50 11.27
C ALA A 398 9.62 23.11 11.61
N GLN A 399 8.36 22.86 11.24
CA GLN A 399 7.69 21.57 11.43
C GLN A 399 8.44 20.40 10.77
N ALA A 400 9.18 20.63 9.67
CA ALA A 400 10.01 19.61 9.03
C ALA A 400 11.16 19.12 9.93
N PHE A 401 11.59 19.94 10.89
CA PHE A 401 12.68 19.66 11.81
C PHE A 401 12.18 19.26 13.22
N SER A 402 10.88 19.43 13.48
CA SER A 402 10.23 19.12 14.75
C SER A 402 10.15 17.62 15.04
N GLU A 403 10.07 17.31 16.31
CA GLU A 403 9.97 15.96 16.87
C GLU A 403 8.75 15.89 17.79
N TRP A 404 8.05 14.77 17.78
CA TRP A 404 6.94 14.54 18.69
C TRP A 404 7.48 14.30 20.12
N ASN A 405 6.95 15.04 21.09
CA ASN A 405 7.26 14.89 22.50
C ASN A 405 6.10 14.15 23.20
N ASP A 406 6.32 12.91 23.61
CA ASP A 406 5.29 12.08 24.24
C ASP A 406 4.83 12.61 25.62
N GLN A 407 5.69 13.26 26.39
CA GLN A 407 5.30 13.79 27.71
C GLN A 407 4.39 15.00 27.56
N GLN A 408 4.62 15.84 26.55
CA GLN A 408 3.86 17.06 26.32
C GLN A 408 2.75 16.91 25.27
N GLN A 409 2.68 15.77 24.58
CA GLN A 409 1.72 15.46 23.52
C GLN A 409 1.66 16.55 22.45
N GLN A 410 2.83 17.05 22.03
CA GLN A 410 2.95 18.09 21.02
C GLN A 410 4.24 17.98 20.21
N TRP A 411 4.23 18.57 19.02
CA TRP A 411 5.44 18.74 18.20
C TRP A 411 6.32 19.84 18.77
N GLN A 412 7.61 19.56 18.87
CA GLN A 412 8.62 20.51 19.35
C GLN A 412 9.79 20.58 18.40
N LEU A 413 10.24 21.79 18.11
CA LEU A 413 11.54 21.98 17.47
C LEU A 413 12.64 21.71 18.52
N PRO A 414 13.54 20.74 18.31
CA PRO A 414 14.62 20.48 19.25
C PRO A 414 15.78 21.46 19.06
N THR A 415 16.58 21.67 20.11
CA THR A 415 17.96 22.16 19.93
C THR A 415 18.86 21.01 19.47
N ALA A 416 19.16 20.91 18.18
CA ALA A 416 19.93 19.78 17.64
C ALA A 416 20.68 20.11 16.34
N LYS A 417 21.84 19.48 16.16
CA LYS A 417 22.52 19.41 14.85
C LYS A 417 21.73 18.46 13.95
N LYS A 418 21.29 18.94 12.80
CA LYS A 418 20.60 18.20 11.75
C LYS A 418 21.29 18.44 10.41
N SER A 419 20.82 17.78 9.37
CA SER A 419 21.25 18.04 8.00
C SER A 419 20.03 18.15 7.08
N VAL A 420 20.12 18.98 6.05
CA VAL A 420 19.24 18.90 4.88
C VAL A 420 19.96 18.06 3.84
N ILE A 421 19.33 16.98 3.40
CA ILE A 421 19.88 16.06 2.40
C ILE A 421 19.00 16.14 1.16
N VAL A 422 19.60 16.50 0.04
CA VAL A 422 18.95 16.50 -1.27
C VAL A 422 19.36 15.23 -1.99
N LYS A 423 18.39 14.53 -2.58
CA LYS A 423 18.60 13.30 -3.34
C LYS A 423 17.84 13.36 -4.67
N ILE A 424 18.37 12.72 -5.70
CA ILE A 424 17.63 12.43 -6.94
C ILE A 424 17.55 10.93 -7.19
N GLY A 425 16.39 10.49 -7.68
CA GLY A 425 16.06 9.07 -7.75
C GLY A 425 16.73 8.28 -8.87
N SER A 426 17.09 8.92 -10.00
CA SER A 426 17.66 8.21 -11.16
C SER A 426 19.11 7.77 -10.98
N THR A 427 19.93 8.60 -10.34
CA THR A 427 21.36 8.34 -10.11
C THR A 427 21.68 8.04 -8.65
N GLN A 428 20.70 8.24 -7.75
CA GLN A 428 20.90 8.19 -6.29
C GLN A 428 21.94 9.18 -5.77
N GLN A 429 22.30 10.21 -6.55
CA GLN A 429 23.20 11.27 -6.12
C GLN A 429 22.60 12.01 -4.92
N THR A 430 23.47 12.37 -3.96
CA THR A 430 23.06 13.13 -2.77
C THR A 430 23.98 14.32 -2.52
N LEU A 431 23.40 15.40 -2.00
CA LEU A 431 24.11 16.52 -1.39
C LEU A 431 23.60 16.69 0.04
N SER A 432 24.50 17.04 0.97
CA SER A 432 24.14 17.22 2.38
C SER A 432 24.67 18.55 2.90
N LEU A 433 23.79 19.30 3.56
CA LEU A 433 24.06 20.62 4.11
C LEU A 433 23.73 20.61 5.61
N PRO A 434 24.63 21.07 6.49
CA PRO A 434 24.36 21.11 7.92
C PRO A 434 23.29 22.17 8.24
N VAL A 435 22.42 21.87 9.20
CA VAL A 435 21.45 22.83 9.78
C VAL A 435 21.46 22.70 11.29
N GLN A 436 21.54 23.84 11.98
CA GLN A 436 21.33 23.89 13.43
C GLN A 436 19.86 24.22 13.72
N ALA A 437 19.14 23.27 14.31
CA ALA A 437 17.83 23.54 14.88
C ALA A 437 17.99 24.18 16.27
N SER A 438 17.28 25.27 16.50
CA SER A 438 17.34 26.08 17.72
C SER A 438 15.93 26.22 18.30
N GLY A 439 15.48 25.18 19.00
CA GLY A 439 14.23 25.21 19.75
C GLY A 439 14.45 24.82 21.21
N GLN A 440 13.63 23.91 21.73
CA GLN A 440 13.69 23.46 23.12
C GLN A 440 14.69 22.31 23.27
N SER A 441 15.48 22.35 24.34
CA SER A 441 16.27 21.19 24.75
C SER A 441 15.37 20.22 25.51
N SER A 442 15.32 18.97 25.09
CA SER A 442 14.66 17.90 25.85
C SER A 442 15.72 16.95 26.39
N PRO A 443 15.88 16.84 27.73
CA PRO A 443 16.72 15.80 28.30
C PRO A 443 16.10 14.44 27.96
N MET A 444 16.90 13.52 27.40
CA MET A 444 16.50 12.10 27.38
C MET A 444 16.55 11.58 28.81
N THR A 445 15.39 11.42 29.44
CA THR A 445 15.29 10.98 30.84
C THR A 445 15.24 9.46 31.00
N GLN A 446 15.06 8.71 29.90
CA GLN A 446 14.93 7.26 29.92
C GLN A 446 16.00 6.62 29.04
N GLU A 447 16.70 5.62 29.58
CA GLU A 447 17.58 4.76 28.81
C GLU A 447 16.75 4.01 27.76
N MET A 448 17.10 4.19 26.49
CA MET A 448 16.45 3.51 25.38
C MET A 448 17.12 2.16 25.13
N PRO A 449 16.35 1.09 24.87
CA PRO A 449 16.92 -0.18 24.42
C PRO A 449 17.84 0.01 23.22
N ALA A 450 18.95 -0.73 23.18
CA ALA A 450 20.01 -0.55 22.18
C ALA A 450 19.50 -0.64 20.73
N TRP A 451 18.51 -1.52 20.48
CA TRP A 451 17.90 -1.67 19.15
C TRP A 451 17.33 -0.35 18.60
N TYR A 452 16.76 0.51 19.45
CA TYR A 452 16.22 1.81 19.01
C TYR A 452 17.29 2.87 18.76
N THR A 453 18.56 2.59 19.05
CA THR A 453 19.69 3.46 18.71
C THR A 453 20.45 2.92 17.51
N THR A 454 20.73 1.61 17.52
CA THR A 454 21.45 0.88 16.48
C THR A 454 20.68 -0.42 16.20
N PRO A 455 19.68 -0.37 15.30
CA PRO A 455 18.87 -1.55 14.97
C PRO A 455 19.75 -2.62 14.33
N ILE A 456 19.93 -3.73 15.05
CA ILE A 456 20.63 -4.93 14.56
C ILE A 456 19.66 -6.09 14.77
N GLY A 457 19.36 -6.81 13.69
CA GLY A 457 18.35 -7.86 13.72
C GLY A 457 16.93 -7.31 13.93
N LYS A 458 16.03 -8.17 14.42
CA LYS A 458 14.59 -7.87 14.57
C LYS A 458 14.27 -7.18 15.89
N PRO A 459 13.28 -6.27 15.92
CA PRO A 459 12.81 -5.70 17.18
C PRO A 459 12.17 -6.78 18.05
N SER A 460 12.38 -6.71 19.36
CA SER A 460 11.77 -7.63 20.32
C SER A 460 10.59 -6.99 21.05
N LEU A 461 9.63 -7.80 21.50
CA LEU A 461 8.55 -7.32 22.37
C LEU A 461 9.08 -6.82 23.73
N ALA A 462 10.21 -7.36 24.20
CA ALA A 462 10.84 -6.90 25.43
C ALA A 462 11.38 -5.47 25.28
N ASP A 463 12.09 -5.17 24.19
CA ASP A 463 12.55 -3.83 23.87
C ASP A 463 11.37 -2.87 23.67
N PHE A 464 10.34 -3.31 22.94
CA PHE A 464 9.12 -2.52 22.77
C PHE A 464 8.46 -2.17 24.09
N THR A 465 8.31 -3.14 25.01
CA THR A 465 7.75 -2.88 26.35
C THR A 465 8.65 -1.97 27.17
N ALA A 466 9.97 -2.15 27.13
CA ALA A 466 10.91 -1.29 27.84
C ALA A 466 10.88 0.16 27.32
N MET A 467 10.72 0.34 26.00
CA MET A 467 10.65 1.66 25.35
C MET A 467 9.30 2.34 25.59
N SER A 468 8.19 1.64 25.37
CA SER A 468 6.84 2.23 25.38
C SER A 468 6.10 2.16 26.71
N GLY A 469 6.54 1.28 27.63
CA GLY A 469 5.78 0.89 28.82
C GLY A 469 4.56 0.01 28.52
N LEU A 470 4.25 -0.27 27.26
CA LEU A 470 3.09 -1.06 26.85
C LEU A 470 3.44 -2.55 26.82
N LYS A 471 2.53 -3.38 27.34
CA LYS A 471 2.64 -4.85 27.27
C LYS A 471 1.67 -5.38 26.23
N VAL A 472 2.20 -6.14 25.26
CA VAL A 472 1.38 -6.90 24.33
C VAL A 472 0.70 -8.02 25.10
N GLN A 473 -0.63 -8.03 25.06
CA GLN A 473 -1.39 -9.08 25.73
C GLN A 473 -1.23 -10.38 24.94
N PRO A 474 -0.90 -11.51 25.60
CA PRO A 474 -0.81 -12.79 24.91
C PRO A 474 -2.16 -13.15 24.30
N GLN A 475 -2.13 -13.77 23.12
CA GLN A 475 -3.35 -14.29 22.52
C GLN A 475 -3.91 -15.41 23.39
N THR A 476 -5.03 -15.14 24.07
CA THR A 476 -5.78 -16.16 24.79
C THR A 476 -7.07 -16.43 24.03
N PRO A 477 -7.26 -17.64 23.46
CA PRO A 477 -8.50 -17.98 22.78
C PRO A 477 -9.69 -17.82 23.75
N PRO A 478 -10.75 -17.10 23.36
CA PRO A 478 -11.91 -16.89 24.21
C PRO A 478 -12.57 -18.23 24.55
N GLN A 479 -12.90 -18.43 25.82
CA GLN A 479 -13.59 -19.63 26.32
C GLN A 479 -15.10 -19.39 26.49
N PRO A 480 -15.93 -20.45 26.53
CA PRO A 480 -17.32 -20.32 26.97
C PRO A 480 -17.42 -19.58 28.32
N GLY A 481 -18.26 -18.55 28.35
CA GLY A 481 -18.40 -17.59 29.44
C GLY A 481 -17.79 -16.21 29.12
N GLN A 482 -16.90 -16.14 28.13
CA GLN A 482 -16.18 -14.91 27.74
C GLN A 482 -16.64 -14.35 26.40
N TYR A 483 -17.49 -15.04 25.64
CA TYR A 483 -17.95 -14.54 24.35
C TYR A 483 -18.85 -13.31 24.52
N THR A 484 -18.68 -12.37 23.61
CA THR A 484 -19.48 -11.16 23.46
C THR A 484 -19.95 -11.04 22.01
N ARG A 485 -20.72 -9.99 21.71
CA ARG A 485 -21.13 -9.67 20.33
C ARG A 485 -19.94 -9.30 19.41
N LEU A 486 -18.77 -9.01 20.00
CA LEU A 486 -17.55 -8.64 19.28
C LEU A 486 -16.76 -9.85 18.78
N ASN A 487 -17.13 -11.06 19.22
CA ASN A 487 -16.49 -12.29 18.76
C ASN A 487 -17.08 -12.75 17.41
N THR A 488 -16.28 -13.50 16.66
CA THR A 488 -16.61 -13.93 15.30
C THR A 488 -17.23 -15.33 15.28
N PRO A 489 -17.95 -15.70 14.20
CA PRO A 489 -18.43 -17.07 14.03
C PRO A 489 -17.30 -18.13 14.07
N ARG A 490 -16.10 -17.80 13.59
CA ARG A 490 -14.93 -18.68 13.70
C ARG A 490 -14.58 -18.96 15.16
N GLU A 491 -14.53 -17.93 16.00
CA GLU A 491 -14.20 -18.07 17.43
C GLU A 491 -15.26 -18.85 18.19
N LEU A 492 -16.54 -18.51 18.02
CA LEU A 492 -17.65 -19.17 18.71
C LEU A 492 -17.84 -20.62 18.22
N GLY A 493 -17.60 -20.86 16.94
CA GLY A 493 -17.71 -22.17 16.31
C GLY A 493 -16.75 -23.20 16.87
N VAL A 494 -15.63 -22.81 17.48
CA VAL A 494 -14.69 -23.73 18.15
C VAL A 494 -15.41 -24.51 19.26
N HIS A 495 -16.26 -23.85 20.04
CA HIS A 495 -16.90 -24.44 21.22
C HIS A 495 -18.41 -24.66 21.10
N SER A 496 -19.04 -24.21 20.01
CA SER A 496 -20.47 -24.38 19.75
C SER A 496 -20.73 -25.03 18.39
N VAL A 497 -21.20 -26.29 18.40
CA VAL A 497 -21.57 -27.05 17.19
C VAL A 497 -22.70 -26.35 16.43
N ILE A 498 -23.68 -25.79 17.13
CA ILE A 498 -24.81 -25.08 16.51
C ILE A 498 -24.30 -23.87 15.72
N ILE A 499 -23.44 -23.05 16.31
CA ILE A 499 -22.88 -21.87 15.63
C ILE A 499 -22.01 -22.29 14.45
N ARG A 500 -21.20 -23.33 14.61
CA ARG A 500 -20.39 -23.90 13.52
C ARG A 500 -21.26 -24.32 12.33
N THR A 501 -22.38 -24.99 12.60
CA THR A 501 -23.34 -25.42 11.56
C THR A 501 -24.00 -24.23 10.87
N ILE A 502 -24.44 -23.22 11.63
CA ILE A 502 -25.02 -21.98 11.07
C ILE A 502 -24.00 -21.27 10.18
N ALA A 503 -22.80 -21.03 10.69
CA ALA A 503 -21.73 -20.35 9.96
C ALA A 503 -21.36 -21.09 8.66
N ASN A 504 -21.22 -22.42 8.71
CA ASN A 504 -20.94 -23.23 7.51
C ASN A 504 -22.08 -23.18 6.49
N THR A 505 -23.33 -23.14 6.95
CA THR A 505 -24.50 -22.99 6.05
C THR A 505 -24.50 -21.63 5.38
N LEU A 506 -24.27 -20.55 6.15
CA LEU A 506 -24.18 -19.19 5.61
C LEU A 506 -23.03 -19.05 4.63
N LYS A 507 -21.85 -19.58 4.98
CA LYS A 507 -20.68 -19.64 4.10
C LYS A 507 -21.04 -20.30 2.76
N LYS A 508 -21.61 -21.51 2.81
CA LYS A 508 -22.02 -22.25 1.60
C LYS A 508 -23.03 -21.49 0.77
N ASN A 509 -23.99 -20.80 1.40
CA ASN A 509 -25.00 -20.03 0.70
C ASN A 509 -24.44 -18.75 0.07
N MET A 510 -23.45 -18.09 0.68
CA MET A 510 -22.84 -16.87 0.16
C MET A 510 -21.87 -17.14 -0.98
N THR A 511 -21.26 -18.34 -1.03
CA THR A 511 -20.34 -18.72 -2.11
C THR A 511 -20.99 -19.59 -3.18
N LYS A 512 -22.32 -19.86 -3.11
CA LYS A 512 -22.98 -20.86 -3.96
C LYS A 512 -22.97 -20.53 -5.45
N ASP A 513 -22.98 -19.23 -5.78
CA ASP A 513 -23.05 -18.72 -7.15
C ASP A 513 -21.67 -18.30 -7.69
N ILE A 514 -20.61 -18.47 -6.88
CA ILE A 514 -19.23 -18.16 -7.26
C ILE A 514 -18.64 -19.38 -7.95
N ALA A 515 -18.21 -19.21 -9.20
CA ALA A 515 -17.72 -20.32 -10.03
C ALA A 515 -16.42 -20.95 -9.50
N ASP A 516 -15.50 -20.13 -9.01
CA ASP A 516 -14.23 -20.55 -8.43
C ASP A 516 -14.23 -20.36 -6.90
N PRO A 517 -14.26 -21.44 -6.09
CA PRO A 517 -14.26 -21.35 -4.64
C PRO A 517 -12.95 -20.80 -4.05
N ASP A 518 -11.86 -20.77 -4.83
CA ASP A 518 -10.56 -20.25 -4.41
C ASP A 518 -10.33 -18.80 -4.87
N SER A 519 -11.27 -18.19 -5.60
CA SER A 519 -11.22 -16.80 -6.06
C SER A 519 -11.19 -15.79 -4.91
N SER A 520 -10.73 -14.57 -5.19
CA SER A 520 -10.74 -13.46 -4.22
C SER A 520 -12.15 -13.15 -3.72
N GLU A 521 -13.14 -13.20 -4.60
CA GLU A 521 -14.55 -13.00 -4.25
C GLU A 521 -15.03 -14.07 -3.26
N ALA A 522 -14.74 -15.34 -3.54
CA ALA A 522 -15.09 -16.43 -2.63
C ALA A 522 -14.41 -16.28 -1.27
N ARG A 523 -13.09 -16.02 -1.26
CA ARG A 523 -12.32 -15.79 -0.02
C ARG A 523 -12.88 -14.62 0.77
N PHE A 524 -13.17 -13.49 0.11
CA PHE A 524 -13.75 -12.32 0.73
C PHE A 524 -15.12 -12.62 1.35
N MET A 525 -16.01 -13.33 0.63
CA MET A 525 -17.31 -13.76 1.19
C MET A 525 -17.15 -14.69 2.40
N VAL A 526 -16.18 -15.62 2.37
CA VAL A 526 -15.88 -16.49 3.51
C VAL A 526 -15.38 -15.67 4.70
N THR A 527 -14.46 -14.73 4.49
CA THR A 527 -13.96 -13.83 5.54
C THR A 527 -15.08 -13.01 6.15
N ILE A 528 -15.99 -12.46 5.33
CA ILE A 528 -17.16 -11.73 5.83
C ILE A 528 -17.95 -12.61 6.80
N VAL A 529 -18.25 -13.86 6.45
CA VAL A 529 -19.03 -14.74 7.35
C VAL A 529 -18.23 -15.12 8.59
N MET A 530 -16.97 -15.54 8.43
CA MET A 530 -16.25 -16.24 9.48
C MET A 530 -15.53 -15.29 10.45
N ASP A 531 -15.08 -14.15 9.96
CA ASP A 531 -14.15 -13.26 10.67
C ASP A 531 -14.75 -11.89 10.99
N THR A 532 -16.00 -11.65 10.58
CA THR A 532 -16.77 -10.49 11.02
C THR A 532 -17.41 -10.74 12.39
N PRO A 533 -17.28 -9.80 13.35
CA PRO A 533 -18.00 -9.87 14.62
C PRO A 533 -19.52 -10.02 14.45
N LEU A 534 -20.18 -10.77 15.34
CA LEU A 534 -21.63 -10.99 15.25
C LEU A 534 -22.45 -9.69 15.24
N ILE A 535 -22.02 -8.66 15.96
CA ILE A 535 -22.67 -7.33 15.94
C ILE A 535 -22.64 -6.71 14.55
N ARG A 536 -21.52 -6.85 13.83
CA ARG A 536 -21.32 -6.31 12.49
C ARG A 536 -22.11 -7.08 11.45
N LEU A 537 -22.17 -8.41 11.57
CA LEU A 537 -23.07 -9.24 10.77
C LEU A 537 -24.53 -8.82 10.94
N ALA A 538 -24.95 -8.49 12.16
CA ALA A 538 -26.31 -8.00 12.41
C ALA A 538 -26.56 -6.65 11.72
N GLN A 539 -25.62 -5.70 11.84
CA GLN A 539 -25.71 -4.38 11.19
C GLN A 539 -25.83 -4.48 9.66
N GLN A 540 -25.10 -5.42 9.06
CA GLN A 540 -25.07 -5.62 7.61
C GLN A 540 -26.17 -6.56 7.08
N SER A 541 -26.98 -7.14 7.97
CA SER A 541 -28.01 -8.12 7.59
C SER A 541 -29.28 -7.52 6.98
N SER A 542 -29.36 -6.18 6.86
CA SER A 542 -30.60 -5.45 6.51
C SER A 542 -31.79 -5.87 7.39
N GLY A 543 -31.56 -6.00 8.69
CA GLY A 543 -32.57 -6.39 9.68
C GLY A 543 -32.88 -7.88 9.78
N LYS A 544 -32.28 -8.74 8.93
CA LYS A 544 -32.50 -10.21 8.98
C LYS A 544 -31.92 -10.87 10.25
N LEU A 545 -30.90 -10.27 10.85
CA LEU A 545 -30.28 -10.72 12.10
C LEU A 545 -30.45 -9.61 13.15
N SER A 546 -31.34 -9.84 14.13
CA SER A 546 -31.60 -8.91 15.22
C SER A 546 -30.56 -9.02 16.34
N LEU A 547 -30.39 -7.95 17.14
CA LEU A 547 -29.53 -8.00 18.32
C LEU A 547 -29.98 -9.05 19.34
N GLY A 548 -31.28 -9.27 19.49
CA GLY A 548 -31.80 -10.32 20.38
C GLY A 548 -31.38 -11.71 19.93
N LEU A 549 -31.36 -11.98 18.62
CA LEU A 549 -30.85 -13.26 18.10
C LEU A 549 -29.33 -13.38 18.31
N VAL A 550 -28.58 -12.30 18.09
CA VAL A 550 -27.13 -12.25 18.41
C VAL A 550 -26.89 -12.57 19.89
N ASP A 551 -27.66 -11.98 20.80
CA ASP A 551 -27.54 -12.22 22.24
C ASP A 551 -27.80 -13.68 22.60
N ARG A 552 -28.77 -14.33 21.95
CA ARG A 552 -29.04 -15.76 22.13
C ARG A 552 -27.91 -16.62 21.61
N LEU A 553 -27.31 -16.29 20.46
CA LEU A 553 -26.14 -17.00 19.94
C LEU A 553 -24.94 -16.87 20.87
N VAL A 554 -24.67 -15.68 21.40
CA VAL A 554 -23.61 -15.44 22.38
C VAL A 554 -23.89 -16.21 23.68
N ALA A 555 -25.13 -16.17 24.19
CA ALA A 555 -25.52 -16.93 25.38
C ALA A 555 -25.34 -18.44 25.17
N LEU A 556 -25.73 -18.96 24.00
CA LEU A 556 -25.55 -20.36 23.63
C LEU A 556 -24.08 -20.75 23.59
N ALA A 557 -23.22 -19.94 22.97
CA ALA A 557 -21.77 -20.17 22.95
C ALA A 557 -21.16 -20.16 24.36
N ASN A 558 -21.71 -19.33 25.24
CA ASN A 558 -21.32 -19.25 26.65
C ASN A 558 -21.96 -20.34 27.54
N ARG A 559 -22.72 -21.30 26.98
CA ARG A 559 -23.45 -22.36 27.72
C ARG A 559 -24.51 -21.82 28.68
N HIS A 560 -25.00 -20.61 28.46
CA HIS A 560 -26.11 -20.00 29.20
C HIS A 560 -27.44 -20.37 28.53
N TYR A 561 -27.80 -21.65 28.54
CA TYR A 561 -28.92 -22.19 27.74
C TYR A 561 -30.29 -21.57 28.08
N LEU A 562 -30.57 -21.29 29.35
CA LEU A 562 -31.83 -20.64 29.75
C LEU A 562 -31.94 -19.24 29.14
N LYS A 563 -30.87 -18.44 29.18
CA LYS A 563 -30.80 -17.12 28.54
C LYS A 563 -30.94 -17.22 27.02
N ALA A 564 -30.34 -18.25 26.41
CA ALA A 564 -30.46 -18.48 24.98
C ALA A 564 -31.90 -18.81 24.53
N ILE A 565 -32.69 -19.50 25.36
CA ILE A 565 -34.08 -19.89 25.05
C ILE A 565 -35.05 -18.74 25.34
N PHE A 566 -34.93 -18.11 26.51
CA PHE A 566 -35.94 -17.17 26.99
C PHE A 566 -35.64 -15.70 26.68
N GLY A 567 -34.41 -15.37 26.25
CA GLY A 567 -33.98 -13.98 25.99
C GLY A 567 -33.30 -13.36 27.20
#